data_AF-A0A0S8J4L8-F1
#
_entry.id   AF-A0A0S8J4L8-F1
#
_cell.length_a   1.000
_cell.length_b   1.000
_cell.length_c   1.000
_cell.angle_alpha   90.00
_cell.angle_beta   90.00
_cell.angle_gamma   90.00
#
_symmetry.space_group_name_H-M   'P 1'
#
loop_
_entity.id
_entity.type
_entity.pdbx_description
1 polymer ?
#
loop_
_entity_poly.entity_id
_entity_poly.type
_entity_poly.pdbx_seq_one_letter_code
_entity_poly.pdbx_strand_id
1 'polypeptide(L)'
;MNITLDYLRGRRIWVVPNFMVWGDWSFYSFLLFYTEMGASSKRVVFNKSILGGLDQTVNFSSLYDFRGNQLPATITNPKVIVLPKNEVFCLVVGAETNSGFRIAKLGESSGNGWVDLMIVEMG
;
A
#
# COMPACT_ATOMS: atom_id res chain seq x y z
N MET A 1 33.74 -3.12 13.82
CA MET A 1 32.93 -2.69 12.66
C MET A 1 33.61 -1.44 12.10
N ASN A 2 34.11 -1.48 10.86
CA ASN A 2 34.92 -0.39 10.29
C ASN A 2 33.99 0.60 9.57
N ILE A 3 33.69 1.70 10.27
CA ILE A 3 32.69 2.73 9.91
C ILE A 3 33.03 3.45 8.59
N THR A 4 34.29 3.43 8.18
CA THR A 4 34.86 4.16 7.05
C THR A 4 34.64 3.53 5.67
N LEU A 5 34.08 2.33 5.56
CA LEU A 5 33.76 1.72 4.25
C LEU A 5 32.25 1.57 4.02
N ASP A 6 31.42 1.69 5.06
CA ASP A 6 29.98 1.49 4.93
C ASP A 6 29.30 2.62 4.15
N TYR A 7 29.86 3.84 4.12
CA TYR A 7 29.31 4.93 3.29
C TYR A 7 29.48 4.71 1.78
N LEU A 8 30.41 3.84 1.37
CA LEU A 8 30.62 3.47 -0.04
C LEU A 8 29.68 2.35 -0.49
N ARG A 9 29.06 1.64 0.46
CA ARG A 9 28.01 0.67 0.14
C ARG A 9 26.74 1.46 -0.12
N GLY A 10 26.39 1.60 -1.39
CA GLY A 10 25.09 2.13 -1.78
C GLY A 10 23.96 1.39 -1.06
N ARG A 11 22.85 2.10 -0.80
CA ARG A 11 21.67 1.50 -0.17
C ARG A 11 21.24 0.26 -0.96
N ARG A 12 20.81 -0.77 -0.24
CA ARG A 12 20.26 -1.97 -0.89
C ARG A 12 18.91 -1.61 -1.48
N ILE A 13 18.78 -1.85 -2.78
CA ILE A 13 17.58 -1.52 -3.55
C ILE A 13 17.16 -2.78 -4.31
N TRP A 14 15.87 -3.06 -4.28
CA TRP A 14 15.24 -4.12 -5.06
C TRP A 14 14.16 -3.52 -5.94
N VAL A 15 14.04 -4.05 -7.15
CA VAL A 15 12.96 -3.72 -8.07
C VAL A 15 12.16 -4.99 -8.31
N VAL A 16 10.88 -4.97 -7.96
CA VAL A 16 9.94 -6.08 -8.17
C VAL A 16 9.03 -5.69 -9.32
N PRO A 17 9.19 -6.29 -10.51
CA PRO A 17 8.41 -5.92 -11.67
C PRO A 17 7.01 -6.57 -11.67
N ASN A 18 6.05 -5.91 -12.30
CA ASN A 18 4.72 -6.45 -12.62
C ASN A 18 3.95 -6.98 -11.40
N PHE A 19 4.00 -6.25 -10.29
CA PHE A 19 3.23 -6.58 -9.10
C PHE A 19 1.75 -6.25 -9.30
N MET A 20 0.88 -7.19 -8.96
CA MET A 20 -0.58 -7.03 -9.05
C MET A 20 -1.14 -6.61 -7.68
N VAL A 21 -1.82 -5.47 -7.66
CA VAL A 21 -2.53 -4.92 -6.50
C VAL A 21 -4.03 -5.17 -6.67
N TRP A 22 -4.60 -5.99 -5.79
CA TRP A 22 -6.03 -6.32 -5.78
C TRP A 22 -6.75 -5.83 -4.53
N GLY A 23 -6.03 -5.48 -3.46
CA GLY A 23 -6.63 -4.96 -2.23
C GLY A 23 -7.22 -3.57 -2.44
N ASP A 24 -8.35 -3.27 -1.81
CA ASP A 24 -9.07 -2.00 -1.96
C ASP A 24 -8.90 -1.10 -0.75
N TRP A 25 -8.37 0.11 -0.98
CA TRP A 25 -8.21 1.10 0.06
C TRP A 25 -9.56 1.77 0.29
N SER A 26 -10.24 1.35 1.35
CA SER A 26 -11.55 1.87 1.78
C SER A 26 -12.57 1.89 0.64
N PHE A 27 -13.28 0.77 0.44
CA PHE A 27 -14.45 0.75 -0.44
C PHE A 27 -15.57 1.53 0.27
N TYR A 28 -15.67 2.82 -0.03
CA TYR A 28 -16.82 3.63 0.38
C TYR A 28 -18.01 3.18 -0.44
N SER A 29 -19.13 2.82 0.19
CA SER A 29 -20.37 2.76 -0.54
C SER A 29 -21.58 3.15 0.32
N PHE A 30 -22.45 3.91 -0.36
CA PHE A 30 -23.59 4.73 0.02
C PHE A 30 -23.32 5.99 0.86
N LEU A 31 -23.61 7.14 0.24
CA LEU A 31 -23.93 8.37 0.96
C LEU A 31 -25.29 8.12 1.65
N LEU A 32 -25.26 7.83 2.94
CA LEU A 32 -26.48 7.67 3.73
C LEU A 32 -27.06 9.07 3.96
N PHE A 33 -28.23 9.30 3.38
CA PHE A 33 -29.06 10.46 3.65
C PHE A 33 -30.18 10.03 4.58
N TYR A 34 -30.18 10.55 5.81
CA TYR A 34 -31.30 10.37 6.72
C TYR A 34 -31.63 11.68 7.43
N THR A 35 -32.89 11.79 7.81
CA THR A 35 -33.39 12.91 8.60
C THR A 35 -33.63 12.43 10.01
N GLU A 36 -33.13 13.16 10.99
CA GLU A 36 -33.40 12.88 12.39
C GLU A 36 -34.47 13.83 12.90
N MET A 37 -35.51 13.27 13.51
CA MET A 37 -36.56 14.01 14.18
C MET A 37 -36.24 14.10 15.67
N GLY A 38 -35.62 15.22 16.08
CA GLY A 38 -35.52 15.62 17.48
C GLY A 38 -36.70 16.51 17.90
N ALA A 39 -36.83 16.77 19.21
CA ALA A 39 -37.99 17.47 19.81
C ALA A 39 -38.28 18.89 19.26
N SER A 40 -37.35 19.54 18.54
CA SER A 40 -37.59 20.86 17.94
C SER A 40 -36.77 21.19 16.67
N SER A 41 -35.89 20.32 16.20
CA SER A 41 -35.00 20.61 15.06
C SER A 41 -34.93 19.45 14.07
N LYS A 42 -35.14 19.74 12.79
CA LYS A 42 -34.89 18.81 11.68
C LYS A 42 -33.45 18.96 11.23
N ARG A 43 -32.65 17.89 11.32
CA ARG A 43 -31.28 17.87 10.77
C ARG A 43 -31.18 16.89 9.61
N VAL A 44 -30.46 17.29 8.58
CA VAL A 44 -30.00 16.43 7.49
C VAL A 44 -28.62 15.92 7.87
N VAL A 45 -28.43 14.60 7.88
CA VAL A 45 -27.13 13.99 8.17
C VAL A 45 -26.64 13.24 6.94
N PHE A 46 -25.40 13.54 6.55
CA PHE A 46 -24.65 12.79 5.56
C PHE A 46 -23.70 11.86 6.29
N ASN A 47 -23.88 10.55 6.13
CA ASN A 47 -22.98 9.55 6.70
C ASN A 47 -22.37 8.68 5.61
N LYS A 48 -21.19 8.13 5.88
CA LYS A 48 -20.48 7.20 5.00
C LYS A 48 -20.23 5.92 5.79
N SER A 49 -20.66 4.78 5.27
CA SER A 49 -20.25 3.47 5.79
C SER A 49 -19.10 2.92 4.96
N ILE A 50 -18.05 2.44 5.63
CA ILE A 50 -17.01 1.63 5.01
C ILE A 50 -17.61 0.24 4.81
N LEU A 51 -17.82 -0.18 3.55
CA LEU A 51 -18.44 -1.48 3.23
C LEU A 51 -17.39 -2.59 3.03
N GLY A 52 -16.33 -2.54 3.83
CA GLY A 52 -15.16 -3.40 3.66
C GLY A 52 -14.19 -2.86 2.62
N GLY A 53 -13.25 -3.72 2.22
CA GLY A 53 -12.01 -3.37 1.55
C GLY A 53 -10.86 -3.94 2.37
N LEU A 54 -10.27 -5.03 1.90
CA LEU A 54 -9.10 -5.63 2.55
C LEU A 54 -7.86 -5.04 1.91
N ASP A 55 -7.04 -4.39 2.72
CA ASP A 55 -5.68 -4.04 2.32
C ASP A 55 -4.92 -5.34 1.99
N GLN A 56 -4.14 -5.32 0.92
CA GLN A 56 -3.30 -6.46 0.57
C GLN A 56 -2.03 -6.42 1.43
N THR A 57 -1.88 -7.39 2.32
CA THR A 57 -0.64 -7.55 3.10
C THR A 57 0.39 -8.33 2.28
N VAL A 58 1.59 -7.79 2.16
CA VAL A 58 2.68 -8.33 1.34
C VAL A 58 3.92 -8.53 2.19
N ASN A 59 4.44 -9.76 2.23
CA ASN A 59 5.68 -10.09 2.92
C ASN A 59 6.86 -10.01 1.96
N PHE A 60 7.99 -9.45 2.39
CA PHE A 60 9.17 -9.36 1.52
C PHE A 60 9.68 -10.74 1.08
N SER A 61 9.55 -11.76 1.93
CA SER A 61 9.91 -13.14 1.58
C SER A 61 9.10 -13.71 0.40
N SER A 62 7.94 -13.15 0.07
CA SER A 62 7.15 -13.60 -1.09
C SER A 62 7.51 -12.90 -2.40
N LEU A 63 8.42 -11.93 -2.37
CA LEU A 63 8.76 -11.11 -3.53
C LEU A 63 10.05 -11.57 -4.19
N TYR A 64 10.10 -11.35 -5.50
CA TYR A 64 11.26 -11.63 -6.34
C TYR A 64 11.69 -10.36 -7.06
N ASP A 65 12.99 -10.10 -7.08
CA ASP A 65 13.54 -8.96 -7.82
C ASP A 65 13.48 -9.21 -9.34
N PHE A 66 13.81 -8.17 -10.13
CA PHE A 66 13.86 -8.24 -11.59
C PHE A 66 14.88 -9.25 -12.15
N ARG A 67 15.79 -9.76 -11.30
CA ARG A 67 16.77 -10.80 -11.65
C ARG A 67 16.29 -12.20 -11.24
N GLY A 68 15.12 -12.30 -10.61
CA GLY A 68 14.55 -13.56 -10.11
C GLY A 68 15.07 -13.98 -8.73
N ASN A 69 15.80 -13.13 -8.00
CA ASN A 69 16.22 -13.42 -6.64
C ASN A 69 15.09 -13.13 -5.66
N GLN A 70 14.87 -14.06 -4.73
CA GLN A 70 13.93 -13.83 -3.63
C GLN A 70 14.46 -12.74 -2.70
N LEU A 71 13.57 -11.84 -2.28
CA LEU A 71 13.91 -10.80 -1.32
C LEU A 71 14.14 -11.39 0.09
N PRO A 72 14.99 -10.75 0.92
CA PRO A 72 15.13 -11.13 2.31
C PRO A 72 13.79 -11.08 3.05
N ALA A 73 13.58 -12.00 4.00
CA ALA A 73 12.37 -11.99 4.83
C ALA A 73 12.25 -10.74 5.72
N THR A 74 13.39 -10.11 6.04
CA THR A 74 13.46 -8.87 6.82
C THR A 74 14.37 -7.86 6.15
N ILE A 75 13.88 -6.63 5.98
CA ILE A 75 14.61 -5.47 5.47
C ILE A 75 14.59 -4.41 6.55
N THR A 76 15.73 -3.78 6.83
CA THR A 76 15.84 -2.77 7.90
C THR A 76 15.31 -1.41 7.40
N ASN A 77 14.32 -0.85 8.11
CA ASN A 77 13.71 0.45 7.76
C ASN A 77 13.35 0.54 6.26
N PRO A 78 12.50 -0.36 5.76
CA PRO A 78 12.20 -0.42 4.34
C PRO A 78 11.33 0.77 3.93
N LYS A 79 11.61 1.31 2.74
CA LYS A 79 10.71 2.23 2.04
C LYS A 79 10.24 1.60 0.75
N VAL A 80 8.93 1.55 0.55
CA VAL A 80 8.33 0.98 -0.66
C VAL A 80 7.78 2.11 -1.52
N ILE A 81 8.30 2.23 -2.73
CA ILE A 81 7.89 3.20 -3.73
C ILE A 81 7.10 2.46 -4.80
N VAL A 82 5.87 2.90 -5.04
CA VAL A 82 4.96 2.33 -6.02
C VAL A 82 5.10 3.08 -7.35
N LEU A 83 5.43 2.37 -8.41
CA LEU A 83 5.56 2.90 -9.77
C LEU A 83 4.39 2.37 -10.62
N PRO A 84 3.39 3.19 -10.96
CA PRO A 84 2.21 2.73 -11.68
C PRO A 84 2.54 2.31 -13.12
N LYS A 85 1.98 1.19 -13.56
CA LYS A 85 2.03 0.70 -14.96
C LYS A 85 0.69 0.81 -15.69
N ASN A 86 -0.40 1.01 -14.96
CA ASN A 86 -1.72 1.30 -15.51
C ASN A 86 -2.36 2.49 -14.80
N GLU A 87 -3.56 2.86 -15.23
CA GLU A 87 -4.32 4.02 -14.74
C GLU A 87 -4.89 3.83 -13.33
N VAL A 88 -4.78 2.63 -12.77
CA VAL A 88 -5.28 2.32 -11.42
C VAL A 88 -4.28 2.82 -10.39
N PHE A 89 -4.69 3.81 -9.60
CA PHE A 89 -3.85 4.37 -8.55
C PHE A 89 -3.71 3.39 -7.37
N CYS A 90 -2.47 3.11 -6.99
CA CYS A 90 -2.11 2.23 -5.88
C CYS A 90 -1.20 2.95 -4.89
N LEU A 91 -1.35 2.63 -3.62
CA LEU A 91 -0.58 3.23 -2.53
C LEU A 91 -0.27 2.22 -1.43
N VAL A 92 0.85 2.47 -0.74
CA VAL A 92 1.20 1.75 0.49
C VAL A 92 0.32 2.27 1.61
N VAL A 93 -0.39 1.36 2.28
CA VAL A 93 -1.33 1.69 3.37
C VAL A 93 -0.61 1.64 4.70
N GLY A 94 -0.54 2.77 5.39
CA GLY A 94 0.15 2.89 6.67
C GLY A 94 1.68 2.88 6.51
N ALA A 95 2.36 2.41 7.55
CA ALA A 95 3.82 2.33 7.59
C ALA A 95 4.32 0.95 7.16
N GLU A 96 5.46 0.93 6.47
CA GLU A 96 6.20 -0.29 6.20
C GLU A 96 6.78 -0.88 7.50
N THR A 97 6.79 -2.21 7.59
CA THR A 97 7.40 -2.94 8.69
C THR A 97 8.64 -3.66 8.19
N ASN A 98 9.52 -4.10 9.09
CA ASN A 98 10.73 -4.81 8.67
C ASN A 98 10.44 -6.11 7.90
N SER A 99 9.27 -6.73 8.06
CA SER A 99 8.90 -7.99 7.40
C SER A 99 8.03 -7.83 6.14
N GLY A 100 7.45 -6.64 5.93
CA GLY A 100 6.51 -6.42 4.84
C GLY A 100 5.77 -5.11 4.93
N PHE A 101 4.74 -4.96 4.11
CA PHE A 101 3.94 -3.74 3.98
C PHE A 101 2.51 -4.08 3.60
N ARG A 102 1.63 -3.09 3.65
CA ARG A 102 0.27 -3.19 3.11
C ARG A 102 0.16 -2.30 1.89
N ILE A 103 -0.53 -2.76 0.87
CA ILE A 103 -0.75 -2.02 -0.37
C ILE A 103 -2.21 -2.17 -0.79
N ALA A 104 -2.75 -1.13 -1.42
CA ALA A 104 -4.10 -1.18 -1.92
C ALA A 104 -4.27 -0.21 -3.09
N LYS A 105 -5.30 -0.45 -3.91
CA LYS A 105 -5.77 0.44 -4.97
C LYS A 105 -6.89 1.32 -4.44
N LEU A 106 -7.10 2.48 -5.07
CA LEU A 106 -8.23 3.33 -4.72
C LEU A 106 -9.56 2.59 -5.04
N GLY A 107 -10.49 2.56 -4.09
CA GLY A 107 -11.70 1.72 -4.16
C GLY A 107 -12.63 1.99 -5.36
N GLU A 108 -12.52 3.14 -6.03
CA GLU A 108 -13.36 3.48 -7.20
C GLU A 108 -12.83 2.88 -8.52
N SER A 109 -11.69 2.19 -8.49
CA SER A 109 -11.07 1.61 -9.68
C SER A 109 -11.71 0.28 -10.09
N SER A 110 -12.15 0.18 -11.35
CA SER A 110 -12.86 -0.99 -11.90
C SER A 110 -11.94 -2.16 -12.31
N GLY A 111 -10.69 -2.21 -11.84
CA GLY A 111 -9.73 -3.25 -12.19
C GLY A 111 -8.55 -3.35 -11.23
N ASN A 112 -7.69 -4.36 -11.41
CA ASN A 112 -6.47 -4.51 -10.61
C ASN A 112 -5.43 -3.44 -10.97
N GLY A 113 -4.67 -3.02 -9.98
CA GLY A 113 -3.49 -2.18 -10.18
C GLY A 113 -2.31 -3.01 -10.63
N TRP A 114 -1.62 -2.56 -11.67
CA TRP A 114 -0.34 -3.13 -12.09
C TRP A 114 0.74 -2.10 -11.79
N VAL A 115 1.72 -2.49 -10.99
CA VAL A 115 2.77 -1.58 -10.53
C VAL A 115 4.12 -2.28 -10.54
N ASP A 116 5.19 -1.51 -10.66
CA ASP A 116 6.50 -1.95 -10.21
C ASP A 116 6.72 -1.44 -8.78
N LEU A 117 7.38 -2.26 -7.96
CA LEU A 117 7.76 -1.84 -6.61
C LEU A 117 9.26 -1.61 -6.57
N MET A 118 9.66 -0.42 -6.14
CA MET A 118 11.03 -0.13 -5.77
C MET A 118 11.13 -0.13 -4.24
N ILE A 119 11.87 -1.09 -3.71
CA ILE A 119 12.04 -1.29 -2.26
C ILE A 119 13.46 -0.87 -1.90
N VAL A 120 13.59 0.03 -0.93
CA VAL A 120 14.86 0.61 -0.50
C VAL A 120 15.08 0.31 0.97
N GLU A 121 16.23 -0.25 1.32
CA GLU A 121 16.71 -0.36 2.70
C GLU A 121 17.30 1.00 3.11
N MET A 122 16.70 1.66 4.11
CA MET A 122 17.12 2.99 4.58
C MET A 122 18.08 2.94 5.77
N GLY A 123 18.66 1.76 6.05
CA GLY A 123 19.63 1.52 7.11
C GLY A 123 20.92 2.31 6.98
#